data_AF-A0A286IU59-F1
#
_entry.id   AF-A0A286IU59-F1
#
_cell.length_a   1.000
_cell.length_b   1.000
_cell.length_c   1.000
_cell.angle_alpha   90.00
_cell.angle_beta   90.00
_cell.angle_gamma   90.00
#
_symmetry.space_group_name_H-M   'P 1'
#
loop_
_entity.id
_entity.type
_entity.pdbx_description
1 polymer ?
#
loop_
_entity_poly.entity_id
_entity_poly.type
_entity_poly.pdbx_seq_one_letter_code
_entity_poly.pdbx_strand_id
1 'polypeptide(L)'
;MKINSKIWLWVISILLIANLILAGVQFFGDKPGKVNKRPFLGEQLNFDKNQTAELKLLIDQHELKMKSIGDSLRIYKDLFFKGLRDQKDVEEQTEFVQNIGRLETERDKLTYIHFEAIRNICNESQKSDFDNLLRDIMHPKKGPPKGKNGPEGNSGPPMGDRPPPPMGEDGNRPPTPPME
;
A
#
# COMPACT_ATOMS: atom_id res chain seq x y z
N MET A 1 4.01 60.38 14.52
CA MET A 1 5.10 59.49 14.09
C MET A 1 4.91 59.22 12.59
N LYS A 2 5.70 59.85 11.71
CA LYS A 2 5.55 59.69 10.25
C LYS A 2 6.21 58.36 9.86
N ILE A 3 5.41 57.34 9.55
CA ILE A 3 5.93 56.06 9.09
C ILE A 3 6.35 56.24 7.63
N ASN A 4 7.61 55.97 7.32
CA ASN A 4 8.16 56.17 5.98
C ASN A 4 7.50 55.17 5.01
N SER A 5 6.84 55.67 3.97
CA SER A 5 6.18 54.85 2.93
C SER A 5 7.12 53.84 2.27
N LYS A 6 8.43 54.13 2.26
CA LYS A 6 9.49 53.23 1.80
C LYS A 6 9.60 51.95 2.64
N ILE A 7 9.32 52.01 3.95
CA ILE A 7 9.37 50.85 4.85
C ILE A 7 8.23 49.88 4.51
N TRP A 8 7.03 50.39 4.24
CA TRP A 8 5.90 49.56 3.81
C TRP A 8 6.14 48.90 2.46
N LEU A 9 6.78 49.60 1.51
CA LEU A 9 7.19 49.01 0.24
C LEU A 9 8.18 47.85 0.43
N TRP A 10 9.15 47.99 1.34
CA TRP A 10 10.08 46.92 1.69
C TRP A 10 9.39 45.71 2.34
N VAL A 11 8.47 45.96 3.28
CA VAL A 11 7.70 44.89 3.95
C VAL A 11 6.83 44.12 2.96
N ILE A 12 6.13 44.81 2.06
CA ILE A 12 5.29 44.18 1.03
C ILE A 12 6.15 43.38 0.04
N SER A 13 7.31 43.89 -0.35
CA SER A 13 8.23 43.21 -1.27
C SER A 13 8.80 41.92 -0.67
N ILE A 14 9.22 41.96 0.61
CA ILE A 14 9.68 40.75 1.34
C ILE A 14 8.56 39.72 1.46
N LEU A 15 7.33 40.15 1.76
CA LEU A 15 6.17 39.27 1.88
C LEU A 15 5.83 38.58 0.53
N LEU A 16 5.96 39.30 -0.57
CA LEU A 16 5.77 38.75 -1.92
C LEU A 16 6.84 37.71 -2.27
N ILE A 17 8.10 37.99 -1.96
CA ILE A 17 9.22 37.06 -2.20
C ILE A 17 9.05 35.79 -1.35
N ALA A 18 8.68 35.92 -0.08
CA ALA A 18 8.43 34.76 0.80
C ALA A 18 7.31 33.85 0.27
N ASN A 19 6.21 34.44 -0.24
CA ASN A 19 5.12 33.68 -0.86
C ASN A 19 5.53 33.03 -2.20
N LEU A 20 6.35 33.71 -3.00
CA LEU A 20 6.90 33.15 -4.24
C LEU A 20 7.86 31.98 -4.00
N ILE A 21 8.70 32.05 -2.97
CA ILE A 21 9.57 30.95 -2.55
C ILE A 21 8.72 29.75 -2.08
N LEU A 22 7.69 30.00 -1.27
CA LEU A 22 6.81 28.94 -0.78
C LEU A 22 6.05 28.25 -1.92
N ALA A 23 5.54 29.02 -2.89
CA ALA A 23 4.92 28.50 -4.10
C ALA A 23 5.93 27.73 -4.97
N GLY A 24 7.17 28.23 -5.09
CA GLY A 24 8.26 27.56 -5.80
C GLY A 24 8.59 26.19 -5.23
N VAL A 25 8.67 26.06 -3.90
CA VAL A 25 8.90 24.76 -3.24
C VAL A 25 7.75 23.78 -3.47
N GLN A 26 6.51 24.26 -3.54
CA GLN A 26 5.33 23.42 -3.80
C GLN A 26 5.24 22.95 -5.26
N PHE A 27 5.69 23.77 -6.22
CA PHE A 27 5.58 23.48 -7.67
C PHE A 27 6.84 22.82 -8.27
N PHE A 28 8.03 23.09 -7.72
CA PHE A 28 9.32 22.59 -8.23
C PHE A 28 10.07 21.69 -7.24
N GLY A 29 9.51 21.44 -6.06
CA GLY A 29 9.99 20.36 -5.22
C GLY A 29 9.69 19.03 -5.90
N ASP A 30 10.70 18.41 -6.51
CA ASP A 30 10.66 17.00 -6.86
C ASP A 30 10.11 16.25 -5.65
N LYS A 31 8.90 15.73 -5.76
CA LYS A 31 8.37 14.84 -4.73
C LYS A 31 9.39 13.72 -4.67
N PRO A 32 10.18 13.54 -3.58
CA PRO A 32 11.03 12.38 -3.49
C PRO A 32 10.05 11.22 -3.63
N GLY A 33 10.25 10.43 -4.69
CA GLY A 33 9.44 9.25 -4.95
C GLY A 33 9.32 8.54 -3.61
N LYS A 34 8.11 8.17 -3.21
CA LYS A 34 7.90 7.33 -2.03
C LYS A 34 8.74 6.09 -2.25
N VAL A 35 10.00 6.11 -1.78
CA VAL A 35 10.81 4.92 -1.61
C VAL A 35 9.98 4.14 -0.62
N ASN A 36 9.33 3.10 -1.13
CA ASN A 36 8.59 2.19 -0.28
C ASN A 36 9.60 1.73 0.77
N LYS A 37 9.47 2.25 1.99
CA LYS A 37 10.26 1.86 3.16
C LYS A 37 9.84 0.45 3.59
N ARG A 38 9.76 -0.49 2.65
CA ARG A 38 9.81 -1.90 3.01
C ARG A 38 11.26 -2.10 3.46
N PRO A 39 11.51 -2.50 4.71
CA PRO A 39 12.87 -2.75 5.16
C PRO A 39 13.50 -3.74 4.17
N PHE A 40 14.71 -3.40 3.72
CA PHE A 40 15.48 -4.29 2.86
C PHE A 40 15.70 -5.59 3.65
N LEU A 41 15.20 -6.73 3.13
CA LEU A 41 15.29 -8.01 3.83
C LEU A 41 16.74 -8.31 4.29
N GLY A 42 17.73 -7.87 3.53
CA GLY A 42 19.15 -8.03 3.88
C GLY A 42 19.61 -7.24 5.11
N GLU A 43 19.01 -6.09 5.42
CA GLU A 43 19.32 -5.32 6.63
C GLU A 43 18.71 -5.98 7.88
N GLN A 44 17.53 -6.60 7.73
CA GLN A 44 16.83 -7.22 8.85
C GLN A 44 17.38 -8.61 9.21
N LEU A 45 18.03 -9.29 8.25
CA LEU A 45 18.63 -10.63 8.43
C LEU A 45 20.16 -10.59 8.56
N ASN A 46 20.77 -9.40 8.59
CA ASN A 46 22.22 -9.20 8.63
C ASN A 46 22.95 -10.05 7.57
N PHE A 47 22.50 -9.98 6.32
CA PHE A 47 23.13 -10.72 5.23
C PHE A 47 24.57 -10.26 5.00
N ASP A 48 25.46 -11.20 4.73
CA ASP A 48 26.83 -10.88 4.35
C ASP A 48 26.89 -10.26 2.94
N LYS A 49 28.09 -9.85 2.51
CA LYS A 49 28.28 -9.16 1.21
C LYS A 49 27.92 -10.05 0.01
N ASN A 50 28.15 -11.36 0.11
CA ASN A 50 27.85 -12.32 -0.96
C ASN A 50 26.34 -12.60 -0.98
N GLN A 51 25.74 -12.86 0.18
CA GLN A 51 24.29 -13.04 0.35
C GLN A 51 23.51 -11.80 -0.11
N THR A 52 24.02 -10.59 0.15
CA THR A 52 23.39 -9.33 -0.28
C THR A 52 23.41 -9.18 -1.81
N ALA A 53 24.50 -9.59 -2.46
CA ALA A 53 24.59 -9.56 -3.92
C ALA A 53 23.63 -10.57 -4.57
N GLU A 54 23.54 -11.78 -4.01
CA GLU A 54 22.58 -12.80 -4.46
C GLU A 54 21.12 -12.37 -4.23
N LEU A 55 20.83 -11.82 -3.05
CA LEU A 55 19.50 -11.28 -2.73
C LEU A 55 19.10 -10.21 -3.74
N LYS A 56 20.00 -9.28 -4.10
CA LYS A 56 19.71 -8.24 -5.08
C LYS A 56 19.34 -8.82 -6.44
N LEU A 57 20.09 -9.82 -6.91
CA LEU A 57 19.78 -10.49 -8.17
C LEU A 57 18.42 -11.21 -8.13
N LEU A 58 18.10 -11.87 -7.02
CA LEU A 58 16.80 -12.50 -6.82
C LEU A 58 15.65 -11.48 -6.82
N ILE A 59 15.85 -10.31 -6.21
CA ILE A 59 14.88 -9.21 -6.21
C ILE A 59 14.67 -8.67 -7.62
N ASP A 60 15.76 -8.33 -8.32
CA ASP A 60 15.69 -7.75 -9.68
C ASP A 60 14.97 -8.72 -10.65
N GLN A 61 15.29 -10.01 -10.59
CA GLN A 61 14.63 -11.04 -11.40
C GLN A 61 13.14 -11.19 -11.07
N HIS A 62 12.80 -11.15 -9.78
CA HIS A 62 11.42 -11.22 -9.33
C HIS A 62 10.63 -9.99 -9.79
N GLU A 63 11.18 -8.78 -9.63
CA GLU A 63 10.53 -7.53 -10.06
C GLU A 63 10.22 -7.50 -11.56
N LEU A 64 11.17 -7.94 -12.41
CA LEU A 64 10.95 -8.00 -13.86
C LEU A 64 9.78 -8.92 -14.24
N LYS A 65 9.73 -10.12 -13.66
CA LYS A 65 8.65 -11.08 -13.91
C LYS A 65 7.33 -10.57 -13.34
N MET A 66 7.35 -10.01 -12.14
CA MET A 66 6.17 -9.47 -11.46
C MET A 66 5.55 -8.31 -12.24
N LYS A 67 6.39 -7.46 -12.86
CA LYS A 67 5.94 -6.38 -13.76
C LYS A 67 5.22 -6.93 -14.99
N SER A 68 5.81 -7.93 -15.66
CA SER A 68 5.20 -8.55 -16.84
C SER A 68 3.83 -9.17 -16.53
N ILE A 69 3.70 -9.86 -15.39
CA ILE A 69 2.43 -10.42 -14.92
C ILE A 69 1.44 -9.29 -14.61
N GLY A 70 1.88 -8.24 -13.91
CA GLY A 70 1.05 -7.08 -13.57
C GLY A 70 0.50 -6.33 -14.79
N ASP A 71 1.33 -6.11 -15.80
CA ASP A 71 0.93 -5.47 -17.05
C ASP A 71 -0.13 -6.33 -17.78
N SER A 72 0.09 -7.64 -17.86
CA SER A 72 -0.87 -8.58 -18.46
C SER A 72 -2.20 -8.61 -17.68
N LEU A 73 -2.12 -8.65 -16.36
CA LEU A 73 -3.29 -8.66 -15.47
C LEU A 73 -4.15 -7.41 -15.67
N ARG A 74 -3.50 -6.25 -15.83
CA ARG A 74 -4.17 -4.99 -16.14
C ARG A 74 -4.90 -5.06 -17.47
N ILE A 75 -4.24 -5.54 -18.53
CA ILE A 75 -4.85 -5.68 -19.85
C ILE A 75 -6.09 -6.57 -19.80
N TYR A 76 -6.01 -7.75 -19.18
CA TYR A 76 -7.15 -8.66 -19.11
C TYR A 76 -8.29 -8.13 -18.24
N LYS A 77 -7.99 -7.42 -17.13
CA LYS A 77 -9.02 -6.75 -16.33
C LYS A 77 -9.69 -5.63 -17.12
N ASP A 78 -8.93 -4.82 -17.86
CA ASP A 78 -9.48 -3.77 -18.71
C ASP A 78 -10.38 -4.34 -19.81
N LEU A 79 -9.99 -5.45 -20.45
CA LEU A 79 -10.80 -6.16 -21.44
C LEU A 79 -12.09 -6.73 -20.84
N PHE A 80 -11.98 -7.40 -19.69
CA PHE A 80 -13.12 -7.95 -18.95
C PHE A 80 -14.16 -6.87 -18.62
N PHE A 81 -13.72 -5.75 -18.04
CA PHE A 81 -14.63 -4.67 -17.66
C PHE A 81 -15.10 -3.83 -18.85
N LYS A 82 -14.38 -3.83 -19.98
CA LYS A 82 -14.88 -3.25 -21.23
C LYS A 82 -16.13 -4.00 -21.73
N GLY A 83 -16.25 -5.30 -21.46
CA GLY A 83 -17.46 -6.08 -21.75
C GLY A 83 -18.76 -5.47 -21.23
N LEU A 84 -18.71 -4.77 -20.08
CA LEU A 84 -19.87 -4.04 -19.53
C LEU A 84 -20.34 -2.89 -20.44
N ARG A 85 -19.41 -2.21 -21.13
CA ARG A 85 -19.74 -1.14 -22.09
C ARG A 85 -20.30 -1.71 -23.38
N ASP A 86 -19.79 -2.86 -23.77
CA ASP A 86 -20.19 -3.58 -25.00
C ASP A 86 -21.44 -4.45 -24.78
N GLN A 87 -22.07 -4.39 -23.60
CA GLN A 87 -23.27 -5.15 -23.20
C GLN A 87 -23.12 -6.67 -23.37
N LYS A 88 -21.93 -7.18 -23.06
CA LYS A 88 -21.63 -8.62 -23.11
C LYS A 88 -21.97 -9.28 -21.78
N ASP A 89 -22.56 -10.47 -21.86
CA ASP A 89 -22.80 -11.33 -20.69
C ASP A 89 -21.48 -11.88 -20.13
N VAL A 90 -21.48 -12.27 -18.86
CA VAL A 90 -20.25 -12.72 -18.18
C VAL A 90 -19.72 -14.02 -18.78
N GLU A 91 -20.60 -14.87 -19.30
CA GLU A 91 -20.26 -16.11 -19.99
C GLU A 91 -19.41 -15.83 -21.25
N GLU A 92 -19.69 -14.75 -21.98
CA GLU A 92 -18.91 -14.33 -23.14
C GLU A 92 -17.51 -13.79 -22.76
N GLN A 93 -17.33 -13.42 -21.49
CA GLN A 93 -16.08 -12.90 -20.93
C GLN A 93 -15.24 -13.96 -20.20
N THR A 94 -15.69 -15.22 -20.19
CA THR A 94 -15.09 -16.33 -19.43
C THR A 94 -13.59 -16.46 -19.67
N GLU A 95 -13.14 -16.29 -20.91
CA GLU A 95 -11.71 -16.40 -21.27
C GLU A 95 -10.84 -15.36 -20.53
N PHE A 96 -11.31 -14.12 -20.38
CA PHE A 96 -10.56 -13.10 -19.65
C PHE A 96 -10.50 -13.40 -18.16
N VAL A 97 -11.57 -13.91 -17.57
CA VAL A 97 -11.60 -14.36 -16.17
C VAL A 97 -10.62 -15.50 -15.94
N GLN A 98 -10.60 -16.50 -16.84
CA GLN A 98 -9.65 -17.61 -16.77
C GLN A 98 -8.20 -17.14 -16.88
N ASN A 99 -7.90 -16.20 -17.79
CA ASN A 99 -6.58 -15.62 -17.93
C ASN A 99 -6.16 -14.81 -16.69
N ILE A 100 -7.08 -14.05 -16.09
CA ILE A 100 -6.84 -13.37 -14.81
C ILE A 100 -6.50 -14.39 -13.73
N GLY A 101 -7.30 -15.45 -13.57
CA GLY A 101 -7.05 -16.50 -12.58
C GLY A 101 -5.70 -17.20 -12.79
N ARG A 102 -5.33 -17.49 -14.03
CA ARG A 102 -4.02 -18.06 -14.39
C ARG A 102 -2.88 -17.13 -14.00
N LEU A 103 -2.97 -15.84 -14.29
CA LEU A 103 -1.94 -14.85 -13.97
C LEU A 103 -1.82 -14.62 -12.46
N GLU A 104 -2.93 -14.58 -11.72
CA GLU A 104 -2.91 -14.51 -10.25
C GLU A 104 -2.23 -15.75 -9.65
N THR A 105 -2.52 -16.95 -10.18
CA THR A 105 -1.85 -18.20 -9.79
C THR A 105 -0.35 -18.15 -10.07
N GLU A 106 0.04 -17.66 -11.24
CA GLU A 106 1.44 -17.52 -11.65
C GLU A 106 2.18 -16.53 -10.74
N ARG A 107 1.52 -15.41 -10.39
CA ARG A 107 2.04 -14.41 -9.45
C ARG A 107 2.35 -15.01 -8.08
N ASP A 108 1.43 -15.80 -7.55
CA ASP A 108 1.57 -16.38 -6.21
C ASP A 108 2.66 -17.47 -6.20
N LYS A 109 2.74 -18.29 -7.25
CA LYS A 109 3.85 -19.25 -7.45
C LYS A 109 5.20 -18.56 -7.53
N LEU A 110 5.29 -17.48 -8.30
CA LEU A 110 6.52 -16.71 -8.44
C LEU A 110 6.97 -16.10 -7.10
N THR A 111 6.01 -15.60 -6.32
CA THR A 111 6.24 -15.06 -4.98
C THR A 111 6.78 -16.14 -4.03
N TYR A 112 6.18 -17.33 -4.06
CA TYR A 112 6.64 -18.47 -3.29
C TYR A 112 8.09 -18.85 -3.65
N ILE A 113 8.38 -19.03 -4.94
CA ILE A 113 9.71 -19.38 -5.45
C ILE A 113 10.74 -18.32 -5.03
N HIS A 114 10.37 -17.04 -5.06
CA HIS A 114 11.26 -15.96 -4.62
C HIS A 114 11.59 -16.07 -3.13
N PHE A 115 10.61 -16.29 -2.26
CA PHE A 115 10.86 -16.48 -0.83
C PHE A 115 11.62 -17.77 -0.53
N GLU A 116 11.37 -18.85 -1.26
CA GLU A 116 12.15 -20.09 -1.17
C GLU A 116 13.63 -19.85 -1.53
N ALA A 117 13.89 -19.14 -2.62
CA ALA A 117 15.25 -18.79 -3.04
C ALA A 117 15.96 -17.93 -1.98
N ILE A 118 15.27 -16.96 -1.38
CA ILE A 118 15.83 -16.15 -0.28
C ILE A 118 16.11 -17.02 0.95
N ARG A 119 15.23 -17.97 1.28
CA ARG A 119 15.44 -18.89 2.40
C ARG A 119 16.65 -19.80 2.20
N ASN A 120 16.96 -20.15 0.95
CA ASN A 120 18.08 -21.02 0.61
C ASN A 120 19.46 -20.36 0.76
N ILE A 121 19.53 -19.03 0.59
CA ILE A 121 20.77 -18.27 0.83
C ILE A 121 21.02 -17.98 2.32
N CYS A 122 20.01 -18.17 3.19
CA CYS A 122 20.12 -17.99 4.64
C CYS A 122 20.87 -19.14 5.33
N ASN A 123 21.65 -18.80 6.36
CA ASN A 123 22.28 -19.76 7.28
C ASN A 123 21.26 -20.29 8.30
N GLU A 124 21.60 -21.32 9.08
CA GLU A 124 20.67 -21.92 10.07
C GLU A 124 20.12 -20.90 11.09
N SER A 125 20.95 -19.97 11.56
CA SER A 125 20.51 -18.89 12.46
C SER A 125 19.54 -17.92 11.76
N GLN A 126 19.83 -17.53 10.52
CA GLN A 126 19.04 -16.58 9.73
C GLN A 126 17.70 -17.17 9.27
N LYS A 127 17.60 -18.51 9.11
CA LYS A 127 16.34 -19.17 8.71
C LYS A 127 15.24 -18.96 9.74
N SER A 128 15.56 -18.98 11.04
CA SER A 128 14.58 -18.73 12.09
C SER A 128 14.04 -17.30 12.05
N ASP A 129 14.92 -16.32 11.84
CA ASP A 129 14.55 -14.91 11.69
C ASP A 129 13.76 -14.67 10.40
N PHE A 130 14.11 -15.36 9.31
CA PHE A 130 13.40 -15.31 8.04
C PHE A 130 11.98 -15.84 8.18
N ASP A 131 11.79 -17.00 8.83
CA ASP A 131 10.48 -17.61 9.01
C ASP A 131 9.56 -16.70 9.86
N ASN A 132 10.12 -16.01 10.87
CA ASN A 132 9.41 -14.98 11.65
C ASN A 132 9.03 -13.76 10.80
N LEU A 133 9.96 -13.26 9.99
CA LEU A 133 9.74 -12.12 9.09
C LEU A 133 8.67 -12.44 8.04
N LEU A 134 8.70 -13.64 7.46
CA LEU A 134 7.73 -14.10 6.48
C LEU A 134 6.31 -14.10 7.08
N ARG A 135 6.16 -14.55 8.33
CA ARG A 135 4.87 -14.50 9.04
C ARG A 135 4.36 -13.07 9.19
N ASP A 136 5.22 -12.13 9.56
CA ASP A 136 4.86 -10.73 9.74
C ASP A 136 4.52 -10.03 8.40
N ILE A 137 5.18 -10.42 7.30
CA ILE A 137 4.87 -9.95 5.93
C ILE A 137 3.51 -10.49 5.46
N MET A 138 3.22 -11.76 5.72
CA MET A 138 1.96 -12.42 5.34
C MET A 138 0.77 -11.96 6.21
N HIS A 139 1.03 -11.64 7.48
CA HIS A 139 0.04 -11.13 8.42
C HIS A 139 0.45 -9.75 8.94
N PRO A 140 0.42 -8.71 8.09
CA PRO A 140 0.79 -7.38 8.52
C PRO A 140 -0.14 -6.96 9.66
N LYS A 141 0.43 -6.79 10.86
CA LYS A 141 -0.31 -6.34 12.03
C LYS A 141 -0.99 -5.02 11.67
N LYS A 142 -2.32 -5.02 11.65
CA LYS A 142 -3.13 -3.85 11.29
C LYS A 142 -2.93 -2.74 12.34
N GLY A 143 -2.07 -1.78 12.04
CA GLY A 143 -2.00 -0.44 12.63
C GLY A 143 -1.51 -0.33 14.08
N PRO A 144 -0.99 0.84 14.49
CA PRO A 144 -0.71 1.11 15.90
C PRO A 144 -2.03 1.21 16.69
N PRO A 145 -2.05 0.93 18.01
CA PRO A 145 -3.17 1.32 18.85
C PRO A 145 -3.35 2.84 18.69
N LYS A 146 -4.57 3.26 18.34
CA LYS A 146 -4.95 4.66 18.22
C LYS A 146 -4.44 5.39 19.47
N GLY A 147 -3.40 6.21 19.30
CA GLY A 147 -2.73 6.89 20.40
C GLY A 147 -3.73 7.72 21.20
N LYS A 148 -3.67 7.57 22.53
CA LYS A 148 -4.46 8.30 23.52
C LYS A 148 -4.10 9.79 23.65
N ASN A 149 -3.47 10.40 22.64
CA ASN A 149 -2.95 11.76 22.69
C ASN A 149 -3.48 12.58 21.50
N GLY A 150 -4.78 12.86 21.48
CA GLY A 150 -5.30 14.06 20.83
C GLY A 150 -5.22 15.23 21.81
N PRO A 151 -5.02 16.49 21.36
CA PRO A 151 -5.04 17.64 22.26
C PRO A 151 -6.37 17.68 23.02
N GLU A 152 -6.23 17.70 24.34
CA GLU A 152 -7.31 17.84 25.30
C GLU A 152 -7.93 19.23 25.12
N GLY A 153 -9.16 19.28 24.58
CA GLY A 153 -9.90 20.53 24.45
C GLY A 153 -10.79 20.63 23.22
N ASN A 154 -11.85 19.82 23.15
CA ASN A 154 -13.22 20.31 22.93
C ASN A 154 -14.18 19.13 23.12
N SER A 155 -14.72 18.99 24.33
CA SER A 155 -15.86 18.13 24.61
C SER A 155 -17.01 18.53 23.70
N GLY A 156 -17.32 17.66 22.73
CA GLY A 156 -18.56 17.77 21.95
C GLY A 156 -19.78 17.78 22.89
N PRO A 157 -20.91 18.35 22.45
CA PRO A 157 -22.08 18.54 23.30
C PRO A 157 -22.59 17.18 23.84
N PRO A 158 -23.18 17.16 25.05
CA PRO A 158 -23.59 15.94 25.71
C PRO A 158 -24.58 15.15 24.84
N MET A 159 -24.36 13.84 24.70
CA MET A 159 -25.38 12.93 24.14
C MET A 159 -26.57 12.85 25.11
N GLY A 160 -27.50 13.79 24.98
CA GLY A 160 -28.86 13.66 25.50
C GLY A 160 -29.72 12.90 24.48
N ASP A 161 -30.39 11.85 24.96
CA ASP A 161 -31.60 11.22 24.42
C ASP A 161 -31.66 10.98 22.90
N ARG A 162 -30.77 10.11 22.38
CA ARG A 162 -31.06 9.42 21.12
C ARG A 162 -31.86 8.15 21.43
N PRO A 163 -33.11 8.01 20.93
CA PRO A 163 -33.82 6.75 21.04
C PRO A 163 -33.05 5.63 20.30
N PRO A 164 -33.11 4.38 20.79
CA PRO A 164 -32.41 3.28 20.15
C PRO A 164 -32.91 3.06 18.71
N PRO A 165 -32.02 2.62 17.79
CA PRO A 165 -32.43 2.30 16.43
C PRO A 165 -33.44 1.14 16.44
N PRO A 166 -34.44 1.14 15.55
CA PRO A 166 -35.42 0.07 15.49
C PRO A 166 -34.74 -1.26 15.17
N MET A 167 -35.02 -2.29 15.96
CA MET A 167 -34.66 -3.68 15.65
C MET A 167 -35.40 -4.09 14.37
N GLY A 168 -34.68 -4.12 13.25
CA GLY A 168 -35.18 -4.74 12.01
C GLY A 168 -35.27 -6.25 12.19
N GLU A 169 -36.40 -6.81 11.76
CA GLU A 169 -36.74 -8.23 11.85
C GLU A 169 -35.65 -9.16 11.30
N ASP A 170 -35.26 -10.09 12.17
CA ASP A 170 -34.37 -11.21 11.91
C ASP A 170 -35.16 -12.28 11.13
N GLY A 171 -35.23 -12.12 9.81
CA GLY A 171 -36.23 -12.83 8.99
C GLY A 171 -35.72 -13.63 7.79
N ASN A 172 -34.42 -13.67 7.46
CA ASN A 172 -33.93 -14.48 6.34
C ASN A 172 -32.39 -14.61 6.26
N ARG A 173 -31.73 -15.15 7.29
CA ARG A 173 -30.37 -15.68 7.13
C ARG A 173 -30.44 -17.18 6.84
N PRO A 174 -29.95 -17.68 5.68
CA PRO A 174 -29.78 -19.11 5.49
C PRO A 174 -28.74 -19.64 6.48
N PRO A 175 -28.93 -20.85 7.04
CA PRO A 175 -27.99 -21.43 8.00
C PRO A 175 -26.64 -21.71 7.32
N THR A 176 -25.55 -21.36 8.01
CA THR A 176 -24.20 -21.73 7.61
C THR A 176 -24.01 -23.25 7.69
N PRO A 177 -23.39 -23.91 6.69
CA PRO A 177 -23.13 -25.33 6.74
C PRO A 177 -22.11 -25.68 7.85
N PRO A 178 -22.18 -26.89 8.45
CA PRO A 178 -21.21 -27.32 9.44
C PRO A 178 -19.83 -27.45 8.80
N MET A 179 -18.80 -26.98 9.50
CA MET A 179 -17.41 -27.25 9.12
C MET A 179 -17.09 -28.71 9.47
N GLU A 180 -16.74 -29.51 8.47
CA GLU A 180 -15.97 -30.75 8.64
C GLU A 180 -14.47 -30.45 8.57
#